data_AF-A0A512T2T3-F1
#
_entry.id   AF-A0A512T2T3-F1
#
_cell.length_a   1.000
_cell.length_b   1.000
_cell.length_c   1.000
_cell.angle_alpha   90.00
_cell.angle_beta   90.00
_cell.angle_gamma   90.00
#
_symmetry.space_group_name_H-M   'P 1'
#
loop_
_entity.id
_entity.type
_entity.pdbx_description
1 polymer ?
#
loop_
_entity_poly.entity_id
_entity_poly.type
_entity_poly.pdbx_seq_one_letter_code
_entity_poly.pdbx_strand_id
1 'polypeptide(L)'
;MSAAPHRRVSTTRLVVVGLAVCAVLAGVVSAWASSNPDGLEYVAESLGFLDSARDHGSAGSPFADYGTAGVDDARLSGGLAGLVGIAVVAVVAFGLMHLLRRRSNDDD
;
A
#
# COMPACT_ATOMS: atom_id res chain seq x y z
N MET A 1 0.54 13.32 44.39
CA MET A 1 0.32 13.39 42.92
C MET A 1 0.13 11.98 42.41
N SER A 2 -1.10 11.60 42.04
CA SER A 2 -1.42 10.24 41.59
C SER A 2 -1.10 10.12 40.10
N ALA A 3 -0.17 9.22 39.73
CA ALA A 3 0.19 8.98 38.34
C ALA A 3 -0.98 8.31 37.61
N ALA A 4 -1.47 8.94 36.55
CA ALA A 4 -2.55 8.37 35.74
C ALA A 4 -2.11 7.05 35.09
N PRO A 5 -3.00 6.03 35.05
CA PRO A 5 -2.68 4.77 34.40
C PRO A 5 -2.51 4.99 32.90
N HIS A 6 -1.30 4.74 32.43
CA HIS A 6 -0.91 4.82 31.03
C HIS A 6 -1.48 3.57 30.37
N ARG A 7 -2.60 3.73 29.68
CA ARG A 7 -3.32 2.65 29.02
C ARG A 7 -2.42 2.10 27.91
N ARG A 8 -1.70 1.01 28.18
CA ARG A 8 -0.87 0.33 27.18
C ARG A 8 -1.80 -0.22 26.11
N VAL A 9 -1.64 0.27 24.89
CA VAL A 9 -2.39 -0.23 23.74
C VAL A 9 -1.82 -1.60 23.40
N SER A 10 -2.67 -2.62 23.31
CA SER A 10 -2.23 -3.94 22.85
C SER A 10 -1.72 -3.83 21.41
N THR A 11 -0.53 -4.38 21.15
CA THR A 11 0.10 -4.39 19.81
C THR A 11 -0.83 -4.96 18.75
N THR A 12 -1.60 -6.00 19.09
CA THR A 12 -2.60 -6.58 18.18
C THR A 12 -3.68 -5.57 17.80
N ARG A 13 -4.16 -4.79 18.77
CA ARG A 13 -5.16 -3.74 18.52
C ARG A 13 -4.57 -2.64 17.63
N LEU A 14 -3.32 -2.27 17.85
CA LEU A 14 -2.63 -1.28 17.02
C LEU A 14 -2.48 -1.76 15.58
N VAL A 15 -2.06 -3.02 15.37
CA VAL A 15 -1.88 -3.60 14.02
C VAL A 15 -3.22 -3.71 13.29
N VAL A 16 -4.27 -4.21 13.95
CA VAL A 16 -5.59 -4.35 13.32
C VAL A 16 -6.17 -2.98 12.94
N VAL A 17 -6.09 -2.00 13.84
CA VAL A 17 -6.56 -0.64 13.54
C VAL A 17 -5.74 0.00 12.43
N GLY A 18 -4.41 -0.14 12.45
CA GLY A 18 -3.54 0.37 11.40
C GLY A 18 -3.85 -0.24 10.03
N LEU A 19 -4.04 -1.57 9.97
CA LEU A 19 -4.39 -2.27 8.72
C LEU A 19 -5.76 -1.82 8.20
N ALA A 20 -6.75 -1.65 9.09
CA ALA A 20 -8.06 -1.14 8.71
C ALA A 20 -7.98 0.28 8.15
N VAL A 21 -7.19 1.16 8.77
CA VAL A 21 -6.95 2.52 8.27
C VAL A 21 -6.28 2.48 6.89
N CYS A 22 -5.24 1.66 6.70
CA CYS A 22 -4.60 1.49 5.40
C CYS A 22 -5.58 1.01 4.33
N ALA A 23 -6.43 0.02 4.64
CA ALA A 23 -7.42 -0.51 3.71
C ALA A 23 -8.46 0.56 3.31
N VAL A 24 -8.91 1.38 4.26
CA VAL A 24 -9.83 2.50 3.99
C VAL A 24 -9.15 3.57 3.13
N LEU A 25 -7.90 3.92 3.42
CA LEU A 25 -7.16 4.89 2.62
C LEU A 25 -6.96 4.40 1.18
N ALA A 26 -6.52 3.14 1.02
CA ALA A 26 -6.29 2.55 -0.30
C ALA A 26 -7.59 2.34 -1.09
N GLY A 27 -8.65 1.80 -0.47
CA GLY A 27 -9.88 1.48 -1.19
C GLY A 27 -10.82 2.68 -1.40
N VAL A 28 -10.95 3.55 -0.39
CA VAL A 28 -11.97 4.61 -0.38
C VAL A 28 -11.35 5.96 -0.71
N VAL A 29 -10.28 6.34 -0.02
CA VAL A 29 -9.68 7.67 -0.21
C VAL A 29 -8.93 7.77 -1.53
N SER A 30 -8.33 6.68 -2.01
CA SER A 30 -7.68 6.64 -3.33
C SER A 30 -8.65 6.91 -4.49
N ALA A 31 -9.94 6.62 -4.33
CA ALA A 31 -10.93 6.94 -5.36
C ALA A 31 -11.10 8.46 -5.53
N TRP A 32 -10.65 9.29 -4.59
CA TRP A 32 -10.65 10.75 -4.68
C TRP A 32 -9.28 11.31 -5.07
N ALA A 33 -8.32 10.45 -5.41
CA ALA A 33 -7.05 10.89 -5.98
C ALA A 33 -7.31 11.58 -7.33
N SER A 34 -6.53 12.65 -7.58
CA SER A 34 -6.61 13.43 -8.81
C SER A 34 -6.19 12.59 -10.02
N SER A 35 -6.98 12.63 -11.09
CA SER A 35 -6.69 11.98 -12.38
C SER A 35 -5.74 12.76 -13.29
N ASN A 36 -5.27 13.94 -12.85
CA ASN A 36 -4.36 14.78 -13.64
C ASN A 36 -2.99 14.11 -13.84
N PRO A 37 -2.31 14.40 -14.96
CA PRO A 37 -0.96 13.92 -15.20
C PRO A 37 -0.03 14.34 -14.07
N ASP A 38 0.91 13.47 -13.73
CA ASP A 38 1.92 13.83 -12.75
C ASP A 38 2.87 14.90 -13.32
N GLY A 39 3.73 15.46 -12.48
CA GLY A 39 4.62 16.54 -12.90
C GLY A 39 5.62 16.12 -13.99
N LEU A 40 5.90 14.82 -14.12
CA LEU A 40 6.82 14.31 -15.14
C LEU A 40 6.11 14.18 -16.48
N GLU A 41 4.91 13.60 -16.51
CA GLU A 41 4.06 13.54 -17.70
C GLU A 41 3.69 14.93 -18.19
N TYR A 42 3.31 15.84 -17.31
CA TYR A 42 2.98 17.21 -17.70
C TYR A 42 4.16 17.92 -18.37
N VAL A 43 5.37 17.75 -17.86
CA VAL A 43 6.59 18.31 -18.47
C VAL A 43 6.94 17.61 -19.78
N ALA A 44 6.79 16.29 -19.84
CA ALA A 44 7.05 15.48 -21.04
C ALA A 44 6.08 15.82 -22.17
N GLU A 45 4.81 16.04 -21.85
CA GLU A 45 3.77 16.52 -22.76
C GLU A 45 4.09 17.94 -23.23
N SER A 46 4.39 18.84 -22.28
CA SER A 46 4.69 20.25 -22.58
C SER A 46 5.91 20.43 -23.50
N LEU A 47 6.89 19.53 -23.40
CA LEU A 47 8.11 19.54 -24.21
C LEU A 47 8.06 18.57 -25.40
N GLY A 48 6.96 17.83 -25.57
CA GLY A 48 6.73 16.96 -26.73
C GLY A 48 7.60 15.71 -26.80
N PHE A 49 8.11 15.21 -25.67
CA PHE A 49 8.93 13.99 -25.63
C PHE A 49 8.26 12.81 -24.92
N LEU A 50 6.96 12.89 -24.64
CA LEU A 50 6.21 11.82 -23.99
C LEU A 50 6.38 10.47 -24.72
N ASP A 51 6.38 10.46 -26.05
CA ASP A 51 6.60 9.27 -26.89
C ASP A 51 8.01 8.67 -26.80
N SER A 52 8.96 9.38 -26.19
CA SER A 52 10.31 8.84 -25.91
C SER A 52 10.34 7.98 -24.64
N ALA A 53 9.24 7.93 -23.88
CA ALA A 53 9.10 7.00 -22.76
C ALA A 53 9.24 5.57 -23.26
N ARG A 54 10.17 4.81 -22.66
CA ARG A 54 10.32 3.38 -22.93
C ARG A 54 9.43 2.61 -21.97
N ASP A 55 8.90 1.50 -22.47
CA ASP A 55 8.26 0.51 -21.61
C ASP A 55 9.22 0.07 -20.51
N HIS A 56 8.77 0.23 -19.27
CA HIS A 56 9.47 -0.25 -18.10
C HIS A 56 9.37 -1.79 -18.04
N GLY A 57 10.34 -2.48 -17.44
CA GLY A 57 10.32 -3.95 -17.33
C GLY A 57 9.10 -4.52 -16.59
N SER A 58 8.33 -3.68 -15.92
CA SER A 58 7.07 -3.98 -15.25
C SER A 58 5.82 -3.50 -16.00
N ALA A 59 5.94 -2.98 -17.23
CA ALA A 59 4.79 -2.49 -18.02
C ALA A 59 3.77 -3.60 -18.33
N GLY A 60 4.21 -4.86 -18.42
CA GLY A 60 3.31 -6.02 -18.55
C GLY A 60 2.72 -6.54 -17.23
N SER A 61 2.94 -5.84 -16.11
CA SER A 61 2.43 -6.25 -14.80
C SER A 61 0.91 -6.08 -14.72
N PRO A 62 0.19 -6.98 -14.02
CA PRO A 62 -1.22 -6.78 -13.72
C PRO A 62 -1.50 -5.52 -12.88
N PHE A 63 -0.47 -4.88 -12.33
CA PHE A 63 -0.56 -3.62 -11.59
C PHE A 63 0.17 -2.43 -12.24
N ALA A 64 0.42 -2.49 -13.54
CA ALA A 64 0.98 -1.36 -14.29
C ALA A 64 0.04 -0.14 -14.22
N ASP A 65 0.61 1.06 -14.32
CA ASP A 65 -0.12 2.33 -14.32
C ASP A 65 -1.09 2.52 -13.15
N TYR A 66 -0.73 1.96 -11.98
CA TYR A 66 -1.54 1.98 -10.76
C TYR A 66 -2.92 1.30 -10.90
N GLY A 67 -3.14 0.51 -11.94
CA GLY A 67 -4.39 -0.21 -12.17
C GLY A 67 -4.35 -1.66 -11.69
N THR A 68 -5.46 -2.36 -11.93
CA THR A 68 -5.56 -3.82 -11.98
C THR A 68 -6.00 -4.23 -13.37
N ALA A 69 -5.22 -5.08 -14.02
CA ALA A 69 -5.58 -5.64 -15.32
C ALA A 69 -6.97 -6.31 -15.28
N GLY A 70 -7.86 -5.90 -16.19
CA GLY A 70 -9.23 -6.43 -16.30
C GLY A 70 -10.31 -5.64 -15.55
N VAL A 71 -9.99 -4.47 -14.99
CA VAL A 71 -10.98 -3.56 -14.36
C VAL A 71 -10.94 -2.21 -15.07
N ASP A 72 -12.01 -1.91 -15.83
CA ASP A 72 -12.13 -0.71 -16.67
C ASP A 72 -12.32 0.58 -15.85
N ASP A 73 -12.90 0.47 -14.66
CA ASP A 73 -13.08 1.60 -13.74
C ASP A 73 -11.76 1.97 -13.07
N ALA A 74 -11.05 2.98 -13.56
CA ALA A 74 -9.75 3.44 -13.04
C ALA A 74 -9.72 3.61 -11.50
N ARG A 75 -10.84 4.06 -10.90
CA ARG A 75 -10.96 4.27 -9.44
C ARG A 75 -11.06 2.94 -8.68
N LEU A 76 -11.79 1.97 -9.23
CA LEU A 76 -11.93 0.63 -8.65
C LEU A 76 -10.64 -0.16 -8.83
N SER A 77 -10.04 -0.02 -10.01
CA SER A 77 -8.76 -0.59 -10.42
C SER A 77 -7.62 -0.17 -9.47
N GLY A 78 -7.46 1.14 -9.22
CA GLY A 78 -6.46 1.64 -8.28
C GLY A 78 -6.70 1.22 -6.83
N GLY A 79 -7.97 1.20 -6.39
CA GLY A 79 -8.32 0.74 -5.04
C GLY A 79 -7.98 -0.73 -4.80
N LEU A 80 -8.25 -1.60 -5.80
CA LEU A 80 -7.91 -3.02 -5.75
C LEU A 80 -6.39 -3.25 -5.75
N ALA A 81 -5.65 -2.53 -6.59
CA ALA A 81 -4.19 -2.57 -6.61
C ALA A 81 -3.61 -2.20 -5.23
N GLY A 82 -4.14 -1.15 -4.61
CA GLY A 82 -3.75 -0.72 -3.26
C GLY A 82 -4.05 -1.78 -2.18
N LEU A 83 -5.22 -2.41 -2.22
CA LEU A 83 -5.58 -3.49 -1.28
C LEU A 83 -4.67 -4.70 -1.40
N VAL A 84 -4.33 -5.12 -2.62
CA VAL A 84 -3.39 -6.22 -2.85
C VAL A 84 -2.01 -5.85 -2.32
N GLY A 85 -1.54 -4.63 -2.58
CA GLY A 85 -0.27 -4.13 -2.04
C GLY A 85 -0.19 -4.21 -0.52
N ILE A 86 -1.25 -3.80 0.18
CA ILE A 86 -1.35 -3.90 1.65
C ILE A 86 -1.27 -5.36 2.12
N ALA A 87 -1.99 -6.27 1.46
CA ALA A 87 -1.98 -7.68 1.81
C ALA A 87 -0.58 -8.29 1.66
N VAL A 88 0.12 -7.98 0.57
CA VAL A 88 1.49 -8.44 0.32
C VAL A 88 2.45 -7.96 1.41
N VAL A 89 2.42 -6.66 1.73
CA VAL A 89 3.29 -6.09 2.78
C VAL A 89 2.98 -6.71 4.15
N ALA A 90 1.71 -6.91 4.48
CA ALA A 90 1.31 -7.53 5.75
C ALA A 90 1.83 -8.96 5.88
N VAL A 91 1.73 -9.77 4.81
CA VAL A 91 2.25 -11.15 4.78
C VAL A 91 3.76 -11.16 4.92
N VAL A 92 4.48 -10.30 4.19
CA VAL A 92 5.95 -10.23 4.27
C VAL A 92 6.41 -9.81 5.67
N ALA A 93 5.81 -8.75 6.23
CA ALA A 93 6.18 -8.25 7.55
C ALA A 93 5.88 -9.27 8.65
N PHE A 94 4.69 -9.91 8.61
CA PHE A 94 4.33 -10.93 9.59
C PHE A 94 5.18 -12.20 9.45
N GLY A 95 5.43 -12.64 8.21
CA GLY A 95 6.30 -13.78 7.92
C GLY A 95 7.73 -13.55 8.41
N LEU A 96 8.29 -12.37 8.14
CA LEU A 96 9.62 -12.00 8.61
C LEU A 96 9.69 -11.92 10.13
N MET A 97 8.69 -11.29 10.77
CA MET A 97 8.64 -11.23 12.23
C MET A 97 8.50 -12.62 12.85
N HIS A 98 7.69 -13.50 12.28
CA HIS A 98 7.56 -14.88 12.76
C HIS A 98 8.86 -15.66 12.59
N LEU A 99 9.57 -15.49 11.47
CA LEU A 99 10.85 -16.16 11.21
C LEU A 99 11.95 -15.67 12.16
N LEU A 100 11.98 -14.37 12.43
CA LEU A 100 12.96 -13.75 13.33
C LEU A 100 12.59 -13.89 14.81
N ARG A 101 11.37 -14.35 15.12
CA ARG A 101 10.95 -14.55 16.51
C ARG A 101 11.77 -15.69 17.13
N ARG A 102 12.81 -15.32 17.88
CA ARG A 102 13.51 -16.24 18.78
C ARG A 102 12.47 -16.93 19.68
N ARG A 103 12.43 -18.26 19.63
CA ARG A 103 11.75 -19.03 20.67
C ARG A 103 12.54 -18.80 21.94
N SER A 104 11.94 -18.15 22.92
CA SER A 104 12.34 -18.34 24.31
C SER A 104 12.10 -19.81 24.60
N ASN A 105 13.16 -20.59 24.79
CA ASN A 105 13.03 -21.82 25.54
C ASN A 105 12.66 -21.36 26.95
N ASP A 106 11.38 -21.49 27.30
CA ASP A 106 10.98 -21.60 28.69
C ASP A 106 11.45 -22.99 29.13
N ASP A 107 12.73 -23.11 29.45
CA ASP A 107 13.28 -24.25 30.18
C ASP A 107 13.22 -23.88 31.68
N ASP A 108 12.23 -24.47 32.36
CA ASP A 108 11.92 -24.58 33.81
C ASP A 108 11.72 -23.31 34.69
#